data_AF-A0A497Q9A6-F1
#
_entry.id   AF-A0A497Q9A6-F1
#
_cell.length_a   1.000
_cell.length_b   1.000
_cell.length_c   1.000
_cell.angle_alpha   90.00
_cell.angle_beta   90.00
_cell.angle_gamma   90.00
#
_symmetry.space_group_name_H-M   'P 1'
#
loop_
_entity.id
_entity.type
_entity.pdbx_description
1 polymer ?
#
loop_
_entity_poly.entity_id
_entity_poly.type
_entity_poly.pdbx_seq_one_letter_code
_entity_poly.pdbx_strand_id
1 'polypeptide(L)' 'IFIEGFKSKPFPKVIVANSKEDLDMIPKVGKTICIVSKEKLVDNIPCYSPDKLSEIAECIEREIKNNPSVNY' A
#
# COMPACT_ATOMS: atom_id res chain seq x y z
N ILE A 1 4.56 10.60 8.58
CA ILE A 1 5.92 10.00 8.56
C ILE A 1 5.86 8.83 7.58
N PHE A 2 6.82 8.74 6.66
CA PHE A 2 6.97 7.58 5.79
C PHE A 2 8.02 6.64 6.38
N ILE A 3 7.72 5.35 6.43
CA ILE A 3 8.60 4.32 7.02
C ILE A 3 8.67 3.17 6.04
N GLU A 4 9.89 2.73 5.73
CA GLU A 4 10.12 1.52 4.94
C GLU A 4 10.18 0.29 5.86
N GLY A 5 9.57 -0.83 5.45
CA GLY A 5 9.55 -2.06 6.23
C GLY A 5 8.40 -2.11 7.24
N PHE A 6 8.70 -2.56 8.48
CA PHE A 6 7.71 -2.73 9.57
C PHE A 6 6.42 -3.46 9.16
N LYS A 7 6.56 -4.46 8.28
CA LYS A 7 5.42 -5.16 7.64
C LYS A 7 4.41 -5.73 8.64
N SER A 8 4.84 -6.08 9.86
CA SER A 8 4.00 -6.66 10.92
C SER A 8 3.26 -5.64 11.79
N LYS A 9 3.45 -4.33 11.58
CA LYS A 9 2.73 -3.30 12.33
C LYS A 9 1.36 -3.01 11.70
N PRO A 10 0.36 -2.59 12.49
CA PRO A 10 -1.01 -2.36 12.01
C PRO A 10 -1.21 -1.03 11.27
N PHE A 11 -0.12 -0.36 10.89
CA PHE A 11 -0.20 0.91 10.19
C PHE A 11 -0.66 0.71 8.73
N PRO A 12 -1.38 1.69 8.16
CA PRO A 12 -1.67 1.73 6.73
C PRO A 12 -0.36 1.64 5.93
N LYS A 13 -0.35 0.80 4.89
CA LYS A 13 0.86 0.55 4.10
C LYS A 13 0.59 0.52 2.60
N VAL A 14 1.61 0.90 1.84
CA VAL A 14 1.71 0.62 0.41
C VAL A 14 2.58 -0.61 0.23
N ILE A 15 2.11 -1.58 -0.54
CA ILE A 15 2.86 -2.82 -0.79
C ILE A 15 3.51 -2.73 -2.17
N VAL A 16 4.82 -2.90 -2.23
CA VAL A 16 5.52 -3.10 -3.50
C VAL A 16 5.77 -4.60 -3.65
N ALA A 17 5.26 -5.21 -4.71
CA ALA A 17 5.38 -6.64 -4.96
C ALA A 17 5.52 -6.92 -6.46
N ASN A 18 6.46 -7.78 -6.83
CA ASN A 18 6.70 -8.14 -8.23
C ASN A 18 5.88 -9.34 -8.69
N SER A 19 5.34 -10.12 -7.75
CA SER A 19 4.55 -11.31 -8.02
C SER A 19 3.52 -11.54 -6.90
N LYS A 20 2.59 -12.46 -7.16
CA LYS A 20 1.61 -12.89 -6.15
C LYS A 20 2.28 -13.60 -4.98
N GLU A 21 3.35 -14.35 -5.22
CA GLU A 21 4.13 -15.01 -4.17
C GLU A 21 4.75 -14.00 -3.20
N ASP A 22 5.34 -12.91 -3.72
CA ASP A 22 5.87 -11.82 -2.91
C ASP A 22 4.79 -11.21 -2.01
N LEU A 23 3.58 -11.03 -2.56
CA LEU A 23 2.44 -10.50 -1.84
C LEU A 23 1.96 -11.44 -0.73
N ASP A 24 1.89 -12.74 -1.00
CA ASP A 24 1.46 -13.75 -0.02
C ASP A 24 2.44 -13.91 1.16
N MET A 25 3.71 -13.55 0.98
CA MET A 25 4.70 -13.48 2.08
C MET A 25 4.51 -12.28 3.01
N ILE A 26 3.71 -11.28 2.63
CA ILE A 26 3.52 -10.07 3.43
C ILE A 26 2.43 -10.31 4.48
N PRO A 27 2.72 -10.07 5.78
CA PRO A 27 1.72 -10.17 6.83
C PRO A 27 0.48 -9.31 6.55
N LYS A 28 -0.69 -9.96 6.56
CA LYS A 28 -2.02 -9.33 6.35
C LYS A 28 -2.49 -8.61 7.61
N VAL A 29 -1.67 -7.67 8.11
CA VAL A 29 -1.92 -6.89 9.33
C VAL A 29 -2.07 -5.42 8.96
N GLY A 30 -3.10 -4.74 9.46
CA GLY A 30 -3.38 -3.35 9.10
C GLY A 30 -3.96 -3.19 7.69
N LYS A 31 -4.23 -1.94 7.30
CA LYS A 31 -4.84 -1.62 6.00
C LYS A 31 -3.77 -1.58 4.89
N THR A 32 -4.04 -2.24 3.78
CA THR A 32 -3.26 -2.03 2.54
C THR A 32 -3.95 -0.93 1.74
N ILE A 33 -3.26 0.18 1.53
CA ILE A 33 -3.78 1.36 0.81
C ILE A 33 -3.85 1.05 -0.69
N CYS A 34 -2.73 0.61 -1.24
CA CYS A 34 -2.59 0.17 -2.62
C CYS A 34 -1.40 -0.78 -2.77
N ILE A 35 -1.35 -1.44 -3.92
CA ILE A 35 -0.26 -2.31 -4.35
C ILE A 35 0.46 -1.63 -5.52
N VAL A 36 1.78 -1.62 -5.51
CA VAL A 36 2.62 -1.18 -6.61
C VAL A 36 3.21 -2.41 -7.27
N SER A 37 2.75 -2.69 -8.49
CA SER A 37 3.18 -3.84 -9.29
C SER A 37 2.90 -3.59 -10.76
N LYS A 38 3.70 -4.20 -11.65
CA LYS A 38 3.47 -4.14 -13.09
C LYS A 38 2.21 -4.91 -13.50
N GLU A 39 1.84 -5.91 -12.71
CA GLU A 39 0.70 -6.80 -12.98
C GLU A 39 -0.36 -6.64 -11.89
N LYS A 40 -1.62 -6.87 -12.25
CA LYS A 40 -2.71 -6.81 -11.28
C LYS A 40 -2.68 -8.06 -10.41
N LEU A 41 -2.27 -7.93 -9.14
CA LEU A 41 -2.12 -9.06 -8.21
C LEU A 41 -3.39 -9.40 -7.42
N VAL A 42 -4.27 -8.41 -7.18
CA VAL A 42 -5.50 -8.55 -6.37
C VAL A 42 -6.63 -7.71 -6.97
N ASP A 43 -7.86 -8.22 -6.95
CA ASP A 43 -9.02 -7.51 -7.53
C ASP A 43 -9.60 -6.41 -6.64
N ASN A 44 -9.51 -6.55 -5.32
CA ASN A 44 -10.18 -5.66 -4.36
C ASN A 44 -9.28 -4.57 -3.77
N ILE A 45 -8.05 -4.43 -4.24
CA ILE A 45 -7.09 -3.43 -3.78
C ILE A 45 -6.57 -2.67 -5.00
N PRO A 46 -6.52 -1.32 -4.98
CA PRO A 46 -5.95 -0.55 -6.08
C PRO A 46 -4.51 -1.00 -6.38
N CYS A 47 -4.23 -1.28 -7.64
CA CYS A 47 -2.90 -1.69 -8.11
C CYS A 47 -2.39 -0.71 -9.15
N TYR A 48 -1.20 -0.15 -8.93
CA TYR A 48 -0.59 0.85 -9.80
C TYR A 48 0.76 0.36 -10.33
N SER A 49 1.07 0.65 -11.59
CA SER A 49 2.42 0.41 -12.12
C SER A 49 3.43 1.28 -11.37
N PRO A 50 4.68 0.82 -11.15
CA PRO A 50 5.74 1.62 -10.54
C PRO A 50 5.98 2.97 -11.24
N ASP A 51 5.67 3.06 -12.54
CA ASP A 51 5.85 4.26 -13.36
C ASP A 51 4.78 5.34 -13.09
N LYS A 52 3.67 4.98 -12.45
CA LYS A 52 2.52 5.86 -12.19
C LYS A 52 2.67 6.62 -10.86
N LEU A 53 3.80 7.28 -10.66
CA LEU A 53 4.16 7.93 -9.39
C LEU A 53 3.12 8.95 -8.91
N SER A 54 2.54 9.75 -9.81
CA SER A 54 1.52 10.74 -9.48
C SER A 54 0.24 10.10 -8.92
N GLU A 55 -0.24 9.02 -9.54
CA GLU A 55 -1.44 8.31 -9.08
C GLU A 55 -1.22 7.64 -7.72
N ILE A 56 -0.01 7.10 -7.48
CA ILE A 56 0.38 6.51 -6.19
C ILE A 56 0.38 7.59 -5.10
N ALA A 57 0.99 8.75 -5.38
CA ALA A 57 1.02 9.88 -4.45
C ALA A 57 -0.40 10.37 -4.12
N GLU A 58 -1.26 10.55 -5.12
CA GLU A 58 -2.66 10.92 -4.92
C GLU A 58 -3.43 9.90 -4.06
N CYS A 59 -3.19 8.60 -4.26
CA CYS A 59 -3.81 7.54 -3.48
C CYS A 59 -3.42 7.66 -2.00
N ILE A 60 -2.14 7.86 -1.72
CA ILE A 60 -1.61 8.07 -0.36
C ILE A 60 -2.20 9.33 0.26
N GLU A 61 -2.23 10.45 -0.48
CA GLU A 61 -2.78 11.71 0.02
C GLU A 61 -4.27 11.61 0.36
N ARG A 62 -5.06 10.93 -0.48
CA ARG A 62 -6.48 10.69 -0.21
C ARG A 62 -6.66 9.88 1.07
N GLU A 63 -5.82 8.88 1.29
CA GLU A 63 -5.89 8.08 2.51
C GLU A 63 -5.56 8.91 3.76
N ILE A 64 -4.53 9.75 3.71
CA ILE A 64 -4.15 10.65 4.80
C ILE A 64 -5.29 11.63 5.12
N LYS A 65 -5.90 12.22 4.08
CA LYS A 65 -7.03 13.17 4.24
C LYS A 65 -8.28 12.50 4.80
N ASN A 66 -8.55 11.25 4.43
CA ASN A 66 -9.73 10.50 4.87
C ASN A 66 -9.55 9.83 6.25
N ASN A 67 -8.32 9.65 6.72
CA ASN A 67 -8.01 9.12 8.05
C ASN A 67 -7.13 10.08 8.86
N PRO A 68 -7.62 11.27 9.23
CA PRO A 68 -6.88 12.19 10.10
C PRO A 68 -6.69 11.64 11.52
N SER A 69 -7.40 10.57 11.89
CA SER A 69 -7.47 9.99 13.23
C SER A 69 -6.47 8.85 13.44
N VAL A 70 -5.17 9.15 13.33
CA VAL A 70 -4.16 8.47 14.16
C VAL A 70 -3.57 9.54 15.06
N ASN A 71 -4.39 10.01 16.01
CA ASN A 71 -3.90 10.80 17.14
C ASN A 71 -2.96 9.90 17.93
N TYR A 72 -1.66 10.23 17.89
CA TYR A 72 -0.64 9.69 18.79
C TYR A 72 -0.82 10.28 20.19
#